data_AF-A0A094AVG3-F1
#
_entry.id   AF-A0A094AVG3-F1
#
_cell.length_a   1.000
_cell.length_b   1.000
_cell.length_c   1.000
_cell.angle_alpha   90.00
_cell.angle_beta   90.00
_cell.angle_gamma   90.00
#
_symmetry.space_group_name_H-M   'P 1'
#
loop_
_entity.id
_entity.type
_entity.pdbx_description
1 polymer ?
#
loop_
_entity_poly.entity_id
_entity_poly.type
_entity_poly.pdbx_seq_one_letter_code
_entity_poly.pdbx_strand_id
1 'polypeptide(L)'
;MPGVDPAMTRQEDEAPLDRLPFPPVTKQHILNCSYSSWYPKYRTSTLRSRLIPLTTAFLDYLREDGLWLPDDDDQPYEETEWSAANADKPADPEFEAQAQPNDASAFADVHSVIKSTIAELGGSVVPKLNWSAPKDALHMALSKNSIACQSPQDIYLLLKSSIFVTHDLEHAFDDCANPEHPPFTRDIEYSLVLRPYFKINTSFEFRVFVRDRNIVGICQRELKHVDYSSALLNKIQNEIEDFYEEKLKDSFPDPSFAFDVYLPEPHDKVRLIDINPWAQRTDPLLFSWLELLTISLPKPLLGHGDISESPELPVRLHFFPATPERGANDEVSDTEDEGVEELPFKAEFRVVKKDDPEAYNFGTAPYSAHKLPKEVVEAGEEGGEAWRVIMERWEKLGRGEADDDSDDSTE
;
A
#
# COMPACT_ATOMS: atom_id res chain seq x y z
N MET A 1 -25.39 -61.74 12.74
CA MET A 1 -25.29 -60.72 11.68
C MET A 1 -24.21 -59.74 12.12
N PRO A 2 -23.18 -59.51 11.31
CA PRO A 2 -22.05 -58.65 11.64
C PRO A 2 -22.47 -57.17 11.60
N GLY A 3 -21.70 -56.34 12.31
CA GLY A 3 -22.04 -54.96 12.65
C GLY A 3 -21.95 -53.94 11.53
N VAL A 4 -22.49 -52.77 11.83
CA VAL A 4 -22.26 -51.52 11.11
C VAL A 4 -22.14 -50.42 12.17
N ASP A 5 -20.91 -50.10 12.53
CA ASP A 5 -20.51 -48.70 12.66
C ASP A 5 -20.13 -48.25 11.24
N PRO A 6 -20.48 -47.02 10.82
CA PRO A 6 -19.57 -45.94 11.16
C PRO A 6 -20.24 -44.61 11.48
N ALA A 7 -19.59 -43.90 12.39
CA ALA A 7 -19.46 -42.45 12.36
C ALA A 7 -19.13 -41.98 10.93
N MET A 8 -20.15 -41.47 10.24
CA MET A 8 -19.96 -40.50 9.16
C MET A 8 -20.37 -39.16 9.75
N THR A 9 -19.47 -38.57 10.54
CA THR A 9 -19.37 -37.12 10.60
C THR A 9 -19.28 -36.67 9.14
N ARG A 10 -20.38 -36.08 8.66
CA ARG A 10 -20.34 -35.34 7.40
C ARG A 10 -19.20 -34.35 7.57
N GLN A 11 -18.13 -34.51 6.79
CA GLN A 11 -17.34 -33.35 6.42
C GLN A 11 -18.38 -32.34 5.93
N GLU A 12 -18.54 -31.25 6.68
CA GLU A 12 -19.24 -30.11 6.15
C GLU A 12 -18.52 -29.78 4.87
N ASP A 13 -19.15 -30.08 3.74
CA ASP A 13 -18.72 -29.61 2.43
C ASP A 13 -18.67 -28.09 2.57
N GLU A 14 -17.48 -27.53 2.83
CA GLU A 14 -17.26 -26.09 2.87
C GLU A 14 -17.74 -25.56 1.52
N ALA A 15 -18.88 -24.86 1.54
CA ALA A 15 -19.41 -24.24 0.35
C ALA A 15 -18.32 -23.37 -0.28
N PRO A 16 -18.19 -23.37 -1.62
CA PRO A 16 -17.18 -22.55 -2.29
C PRO A 16 -17.31 -21.10 -1.82
N LEU A 17 -16.19 -20.50 -1.43
CA LEU A 17 -16.14 -19.11 -0.99
C LEU A 17 -16.44 -18.18 -2.18
N ASP A 18 -17.60 -17.55 -2.18
CA ASP A 18 -17.98 -16.55 -3.21
C ASP A 18 -17.25 -15.21 -3.02
N ARG A 19 -16.60 -15.00 -1.87
CA ARG A 19 -15.82 -13.79 -1.54
C ARG A 19 -14.72 -14.10 -0.54
N LEU A 20 -13.69 -13.25 -0.53
CA LEU A 20 -12.62 -13.34 0.47
C LEU A 20 -13.17 -13.12 1.90
N PRO A 21 -12.79 -13.96 2.88
CA PRO A 21 -13.34 -13.93 4.23
C PRO A 21 -12.69 -12.83 5.09
N PHE A 22 -12.73 -11.58 4.64
CA PHE A 22 -12.25 -10.45 5.45
C PHE A 22 -13.20 -10.19 6.63
N PRO A 23 -12.65 -9.85 7.81
CA PRO A 23 -13.47 -9.21 8.84
C PRO A 23 -13.99 -7.86 8.35
N PRO A 24 -15.12 -7.36 8.88
CA PRO A 24 -15.64 -6.04 8.54
C PRO A 24 -14.60 -4.93 8.76
N VAL A 25 -14.29 -4.16 7.71
CA VAL A 25 -13.37 -3.02 7.81
C VAL A 25 -14.08 -1.85 8.47
N THR A 26 -13.50 -1.28 9.52
CA THR A 26 -14.10 -0.14 10.23
C THR A 26 -13.42 1.18 9.86
N LYS A 27 -14.16 2.29 9.95
CA LYS A 27 -13.59 3.64 9.81
C LYS A 27 -12.37 3.85 10.72
N GLN A 28 -12.46 3.35 11.96
CA GLN A 28 -11.37 3.46 12.93
C GLN A 28 -10.12 2.70 12.49
N HIS A 29 -10.27 1.52 11.86
CA HIS A 29 -9.15 0.75 11.35
C HIS A 29 -8.37 1.54 10.27
N ILE A 30 -9.09 2.19 9.34
CA ILE A 30 -8.48 3.07 8.34
C ILE A 30 -7.79 4.27 9.00
N LEU A 31 -8.44 4.92 9.97
CA LEU A 31 -7.86 6.06 10.71
C LEU A 31 -6.62 5.66 11.52
N ASN A 32 -6.58 4.46 12.10
CA ASN A 32 -5.42 3.94 12.82
C ASN A 32 -4.19 3.80 11.91
N CYS A 33 -4.40 3.49 10.62
CA CYS A 33 -3.36 3.42 9.60
C CYS A 33 -2.97 4.79 9.02
N SER A 34 -3.62 5.89 9.42
CA SER A 34 -3.23 7.22 8.98
C SER A 34 -1.87 7.60 9.56
N TYR A 35 -1.03 8.25 8.76
CA TYR A 35 0.30 8.71 9.14
C TYR A 35 0.27 9.58 10.40
N SER A 36 -0.72 10.47 10.52
CA SER A 36 -0.89 11.33 11.71
C SER A 36 -1.24 10.55 12.99
N SER A 37 -1.84 9.36 12.86
CA SER A 37 -2.18 8.49 13.98
C SER A 37 -0.98 7.69 14.48
N TRP A 38 -0.25 7.02 13.60
CA TRP A 38 0.82 6.11 14.01
C TRP A 38 2.19 6.79 14.16
N TYR A 39 2.49 7.84 13.38
CA TYR A 39 3.80 8.49 13.41
C TYR A 39 4.20 9.03 14.79
N PRO A 40 3.31 9.72 15.56
CA PRO A 40 3.68 10.20 16.89
C PRO A 40 4.11 9.08 17.84
N LYS A 41 3.51 7.88 17.71
CA LYS A 41 3.84 6.70 18.53
C LYS A 41 5.17 6.08 18.12
N TYR A 42 5.50 6.08 16.84
CA TYR A 42 6.66 5.35 16.28
C TYR A 42 7.77 6.24 15.74
N ARG A 43 7.80 7.52 16.12
CA ARG A 43 8.77 8.53 15.64
C ARG A 43 10.24 8.11 15.73
N THR A 44 10.61 7.28 16.71
CA THR A 44 11.99 6.80 16.93
C THR A 44 12.36 5.62 16.04
N SER A 45 11.35 4.96 15.50
CA SER A 45 11.44 3.74 14.70
C SER A 45 11.25 3.99 13.20
N THR A 46 10.67 5.12 12.82
CA THR A 46 10.41 5.50 11.43
C THR A 46 11.40 6.57 10.92
N LEU A 47 11.26 6.96 9.66
CA LEU A 47 12.02 8.06 9.04
C LEU A 47 11.59 9.41 9.62
N ARG A 48 12.52 10.35 9.75
CA ARG A 48 12.18 11.71 10.21
C ARG A 48 11.21 12.34 9.21
N SER A 49 10.06 12.79 9.70
CA SER A 49 9.04 13.46 8.89
C SER A 49 8.49 14.71 9.58
N ARG A 50 7.85 15.56 8.79
CA ARG A 50 7.08 16.73 9.23
C ARG A 50 5.65 16.56 8.75
N LEU A 51 4.71 16.87 9.63
CA LEU A 51 3.29 16.83 9.35
C LEU A 51 2.81 18.28 9.29
N ILE A 52 2.22 18.65 8.16
CA ILE A 52 1.65 19.97 7.91
C ILE A 52 0.13 19.78 7.85
N PRO A 53 -0.63 20.22 8.86
CA PRO A 53 -2.09 20.19 8.80
C PRO A 53 -2.59 20.96 7.58
N LEU A 54 -3.52 20.38 6.83
CA LEU A 54 -4.04 20.98 5.61
C LEU A 54 -5.30 21.77 5.90
N THR A 55 -5.34 23.01 5.40
CA THR A 55 -6.53 23.86 5.47
C THR A 55 -7.58 23.42 4.45
N THR A 56 -8.83 23.79 4.69
CA THR A 56 -9.92 23.53 3.72
C THR A 56 -9.61 24.15 2.36
N ALA A 57 -9.04 25.36 2.31
CA ALA A 57 -8.67 26.01 1.05
C ALA A 57 -7.63 25.20 0.25
N PHE A 58 -6.61 24.64 0.91
CA PHE A 58 -5.64 23.79 0.23
C PHE A 58 -6.24 22.45 -0.24
N LEU A 59 -7.14 21.87 0.56
CA LEU A 59 -7.85 20.65 0.18
C LEU A 59 -8.79 20.88 -1.01
N ASP A 60 -9.47 22.02 -1.04
CA ASP A 60 -10.34 22.40 -2.16
C ASP A 60 -9.51 22.62 -3.42
N TYR A 61 -8.35 23.29 -3.32
CA TYR A 61 -7.38 23.38 -4.41
C TYR A 61 -6.93 22.01 -4.95
N LEU A 62 -6.68 21.03 -4.07
CA LEU A 62 -6.32 19.68 -4.52
C LEU A 62 -7.48 18.98 -5.25
N ARG A 63 -8.72 19.23 -4.84
CA ARG A 63 -9.94 18.67 -5.47
C ARG A 63 -10.38 19.38 -6.73
N GLU A 64 -9.91 20.61 -6.96
CA GLU A 64 -10.23 21.33 -8.20
C GLU A 64 -9.73 20.56 -9.43
N ASP A 65 -10.62 20.41 -10.40
CA ASP A 65 -10.28 19.88 -11.71
C ASP A 65 -9.29 20.82 -12.44
N GLY A 66 -8.36 20.21 -13.17
CA GLY A 66 -7.34 20.94 -13.92
C GLY A 66 -6.02 21.07 -13.17
N LEU A 67 -4.96 21.26 -13.96
CA LEU A 67 -3.59 21.34 -13.47
C LEU A 67 -3.09 22.79 -13.58
N TRP A 68 -3.47 23.60 -12.60
CA TRP A 68 -2.92 24.93 -12.43
C TRP A 68 -1.97 24.95 -11.22
N LEU A 69 -0.80 25.56 -11.39
CA LEU A 69 0.24 25.65 -10.38
C LEU A 69 0.47 27.12 -10.05
N PRO A 70 0.34 27.55 -8.78
CA PRO A 70 0.59 28.93 -8.41
C PRO A 70 2.02 29.37 -8.73
N ASP A 71 2.15 30.61 -9.16
CA ASP A 71 3.43 31.27 -9.40
C ASP A 71 4.21 31.36 -8.06
N ASP A 72 5.49 31.01 -8.07
CA ASP A 72 6.39 31.28 -6.94
C ASP A 72 7.07 32.62 -7.18
N ASP A 73 6.88 33.58 -6.27
CA ASP A 73 7.54 34.89 -6.33
C ASP A 73 9.08 34.80 -6.38
N ASP A 74 9.68 33.65 -6.00
CA ASP A 74 11.12 33.45 -5.89
C ASP A 74 11.78 32.72 -7.09
N GLN A 75 11.02 32.27 -8.09
CA GLN A 75 11.60 31.66 -9.29
C GLN A 75 11.70 32.71 -10.41
N PRO A 76 12.90 33.08 -10.89
CA PRO A 76 12.98 33.77 -12.17
C PRO A 76 12.35 32.85 -13.20
N TYR A 77 11.35 33.36 -13.92
CA TYR A 77 10.71 32.64 -15.01
C TYR A 77 11.79 32.01 -15.90
N GLU A 78 11.97 30.69 -15.81
CA GLU A 78 12.71 29.94 -16.81
C GLU A 78 11.68 29.51 -17.84
N GLU A 79 11.77 30.14 -18.99
CA GLU A 79 10.99 29.87 -20.19
C GLU A 79 11.05 28.36 -20.50
N THR A 80 10.05 27.61 -20.06
CA THR A 80 9.94 26.19 -20.38
C THR A 80 9.58 26.08 -21.87
N GLU A 81 9.92 24.98 -22.54
CA GLU A 81 9.58 24.78 -23.97
C GLU A 81 8.06 24.92 -24.25
N TRP A 82 7.22 24.71 -23.24
CA TRP A 82 5.77 24.98 -23.27
C TRP A 82 5.42 26.48 -23.32
N SER A 83 6.18 27.31 -22.60
CA SER A 83 6.05 28.78 -22.60
C SER A 83 6.52 29.36 -23.94
N ALA A 84 7.61 28.82 -24.51
CA ALA A 84 8.11 29.21 -25.83
C ALA A 84 7.12 28.86 -26.96
N ALA A 85 6.38 27.74 -26.85
CA ALA A 85 5.38 27.35 -27.83
C ALA A 85 4.10 28.23 -27.84
N ASN A 86 3.86 29.00 -26.77
CA ASN A 86 2.75 29.95 -26.68
C ASN A 86 3.19 31.42 -26.82
N ALA A 87 4.50 31.71 -26.91
CA ALA A 87 5.03 33.06 -27.07
C ALA A 87 4.63 33.74 -28.40
N ASP A 88 4.25 32.96 -29.41
CA ASP A 88 3.86 33.44 -30.75
C ASP A 88 2.34 33.57 -30.95
N LYS A 89 1.53 33.32 -29.93
CA LYS A 89 0.08 33.59 -30.00
C LYS A 89 -0.19 35.05 -29.59
N PRO A 90 -0.95 35.82 -30.39
CA PRO A 90 -1.33 37.16 -29.99
C PRO A 90 -2.12 37.09 -28.68
N ALA A 91 -1.62 37.79 -27.66
CA ALA A 91 -2.30 37.91 -26.37
C ALA A 91 -3.70 38.47 -26.61
N ASP A 92 -4.73 37.72 -26.24
CA ASP A 92 -6.11 38.17 -26.26
C ASP A 92 -6.32 39.07 -25.02
N PRO A 93 -6.49 40.39 -25.19
CA PRO A 93 -6.63 41.31 -24.06
C PRO A 93 -7.91 41.07 -23.23
N GLU A 94 -8.90 40.34 -23.76
CA GLU A 94 -10.06 39.89 -22.98
C GLU A 94 -9.74 38.68 -22.07
N PHE A 95 -8.73 37.87 -22.42
CA PHE A 95 -8.28 36.73 -21.63
C PHE A 95 -7.39 37.15 -20.45
N GLU A 96 -6.49 38.12 -20.63
CA GLU A 96 -5.66 38.66 -19.53
C GLU A 96 -6.48 39.46 -18.50
N ALA A 97 -7.58 40.10 -18.91
CA ALA A 97 -8.45 40.85 -18.00
C ALA A 97 -9.31 39.94 -17.08
N GLN A 98 -9.44 38.65 -17.42
CA GLN A 98 -10.14 37.63 -16.63
C GLN A 98 -9.20 36.63 -15.95
N ALA A 99 -7.89 36.70 -16.22
CA ALA A 99 -6.90 35.89 -15.52
C ALA A 99 -6.89 36.29 -14.04
N GLN A 100 -7.48 35.44 -13.19
CA GLN A 100 -7.28 35.57 -11.75
C GLN A 100 -5.78 35.44 -11.48
N PRO A 101 -5.23 36.22 -10.53
CA PRO A 101 -3.83 36.07 -10.17
C PRO A 101 -3.57 34.61 -9.80
N ASN A 102 -2.62 33.99 -10.49
CA ASN A 102 -2.18 32.62 -10.26
C ASN A 102 -1.33 32.55 -8.98
N ASP A 103 -1.82 33.14 -7.89
CA ASP A 103 -1.08 33.25 -6.64
C ASP A 103 -1.57 32.19 -5.64
N ALA A 104 -0.66 31.70 -4.81
CA ALA A 104 -0.99 30.75 -3.74
C ALA A 104 -1.76 31.44 -2.59
N SER A 105 -2.41 32.59 -2.84
CA SER A 105 -2.95 33.48 -1.80
C SER A 105 -4.01 32.81 -0.94
N ALA A 106 -4.84 31.95 -1.53
CA ALA A 106 -5.89 31.19 -0.83
C ALA A 106 -5.34 30.23 0.24
N PHE A 107 -4.07 29.83 0.14
CA PHE A 107 -3.41 28.89 1.05
C PHE A 107 -1.96 29.32 1.36
N ALA A 108 -1.71 30.62 1.44
CA ALA A 108 -0.37 31.19 1.62
C ALA A 108 0.33 30.72 2.90
N ASP A 109 -0.45 30.42 3.94
CA ASP A 109 0.01 29.83 5.19
C ASP A 109 0.60 28.44 4.97
N VAL A 110 -0.15 27.54 4.31
CA VAL A 110 0.30 26.18 3.96
C VAL A 110 1.51 26.26 3.02
N HIS A 111 1.47 27.15 2.02
CA HIS A 111 2.56 27.34 1.06
C HIS A 111 3.87 27.74 1.75
N SER A 112 3.83 28.73 2.66
CA SER A 112 5.00 29.17 3.42
C SER A 112 5.56 28.06 4.34
N VAL A 113 4.68 27.28 4.97
CA VAL A 113 5.07 26.15 5.81
C VAL A 113 5.71 25.04 4.98
N ILE A 114 5.18 24.74 3.78
CA ILE A 114 5.79 23.77 2.85
C ILE A 114 7.20 24.22 2.48
N LYS A 115 7.36 25.46 2.03
CA LYS A 115 8.65 26.02 1.60
C LYS A 115 9.71 25.97 2.71
N SER A 116 9.35 26.40 3.92
CA SER A 116 10.24 26.34 5.08
C SER A 116 10.56 24.89 5.50
N THR A 117 9.59 23.98 5.39
CA THR A 117 9.78 22.56 5.72
C THR A 117 10.72 21.86 4.72
N ILE A 118 10.62 22.18 3.43
CA ILE A 118 11.57 21.67 2.42
C ILE A 118 12.99 22.07 2.78
N ALA A 119 13.21 23.35 3.11
CA ALA A 119 14.52 23.84 3.54
C ALA A 119 15.01 23.15 4.83
N GLU A 120 14.14 22.97 5.83
CA GLU A 120 14.46 22.29 7.10
C GLU A 120 14.90 20.82 6.88
N LEU A 121 14.28 20.14 5.92
CA LEU A 121 14.51 18.73 5.62
C LEU A 121 15.64 18.48 4.61
N GLY A 122 16.41 19.52 4.26
CA GLY A 122 17.60 19.40 3.42
C GLY A 122 17.39 19.69 1.94
N GLY A 123 16.30 20.37 1.57
CA GLY A 123 16.05 20.88 0.22
C GLY A 123 15.48 19.88 -0.77
N SER A 124 15.31 18.61 -0.37
CA SER A 124 14.64 17.61 -1.19
C SER A 124 13.80 16.69 -0.31
N VAL A 125 12.52 16.57 -0.62
CA VAL A 125 11.53 15.85 0.18
C VAL A 125 10.70 14.91 -0.67
N VAL A 126 9.93 14.05 -0.02
CA VAL A 126 8.92 13.21 -0.67
C VAL A 126 7.57 13.49 0.00
N PRO A 127 6.54 13.89 -0.77
CA PRO A 127 5.22 14.14 -0.24
C PRO A 127 4.41 12.85 -0.07
N LYS A 128 3.50 12.86 0.90
CA LYS A 128 2.49 11.84 1.15
C LYS A 128 1.31 12.51 1.85
N LEU A 129 0.07 12.08 1.58
CA LEU A 129 -1.07 12.44 2.44
C LEU A 129 -1.16 11.46 3.62
N ASN A 130 -2.35 11.35 4.21
CA ASN A 130 -2.63 10.52 5.37
C ASN A 130 -2.26 9.04 5.13
N TRP A 131 -2.50 8.49 3.92
CA TRP A 131 -2.29 7.07 3.65
C TRP A 131 -1.44 6.81 2.42
N SER A 132 -1.49 7.67 1.41
CA SER A 132 -0.89 7.39 0.10
C SER A 132 0.14 8.44 -0.33
N ALA A 133 1.20 7.96 -0.99
CA ALA A 133 2.20 8.80 -1.65
C ALA A 133 1.93 8.80 -3.17
N PRO A 134 2.20 9.90 -3.89
CA PRO A 134 1.87 10.04 -5.32
C PRO A 134 2.85 9.29 -6.23
N LYS A 135 3.01 7.97 -6.02
CA LYS A 135 3.95 7.10 -6.74
C LYS A 135 3.48 6.74 -8.15
N ASP A 136 2.19 6.89 -8.40
CA ASP A 136 1.51 6.73 -9.69
C ASP A 136 1.71 7.96 -10.59
N ALA A 137 1.90 9.15 -9.99
CA ALA A 137 2.09 10.42 -10.69
C ALA A 137 3.55 10.71 -11.08
N LEU A 138 4.48 9.76 -10.97
CA LEU A 138 5.90 10.01 -11.25
C LEU A 138 6.17 10.49 -12.68
N HIS A 139 5.33 10.09 -13.62
CA HIS A 139 5.39 10.53 -15.02
C HIS A 139 5.19 12.03 -15.19
N MET A 140 4.56 12.70 -14.22
CA MET A 140 4.36 14.15 -14.17
C MET A 140 5.50 14.87 -13.44
N ALA A 141 6.42 14.16 -12.80
CA ALA A 141 7.48 14.77 -12.02
C ALA A 141 8.42 15.60 -12.91
N LEU A 142 8.63 16.88 -12.57
CA LEU A 142 9.63 17.74 -13.21
C LEU A 142 11.05 17.16 -13.09
N SER A 143 11.31 16.40 -12.02
CA SER A 143 12.58 15.77 -11.70
C SER A 143 12.83 14.40 -12.38
N LYS A 144 12.40 14.22 -13.64
CA LYS A 144 12.69 13.01 -14.46
C LYS A 144 12.27 11.69 -13.80
N ASN A 145 10.97 11.48 -13.57
CA ASN A 145 10.41 10.27 -12.96
C ASN A 145 10.90 9.97 -11.52
N SER A 146 11.22 11.01 -10.76
CA SER A 146 11.57 10.91 -9.34
C SER A 146 10.44 11.45 -8.48
N ILE A 147 10.22 10.83 -7.31
CA ILE A 147 9.26 11.32 -6.30
C ILE A 147 9.83 12.47 -5.45
N ALA A 148 11.08 12.87 -5.73
CA ALA A 148 11.77 13.91 -4.99
C ALA A 148 11.26 15.30 -5.41
N CYS A 149 10.74 16.05 -4.46
CA CYS A 149 10.31 17.43 -4.63
C CYS A 149 11.32 18.39 -4.01
N GLN A 150 11.68 19.46 -4.73
CA GLN A 150 12.59 20.50 -4.27
C GLN A 150 11.89 21.85 -4.10
N SER A 151 10.68 21.99 -4.63
CA SER A 151 9.84 23.17 -4.56
C SER A 151 8.40 22.83 -4.15
N PRO A 152 7.60 23.80 -3.68
CA PRO A 152 6.16 23.62 -3.50
C PRO A 152 5.44 23.17 -4.79
N GLN A 153 5.86 23.68 -5.95
CA GLN A 153 5.27 23.37 -7.25
C GLN A 153 5.44 21.89 -7.61
N ASP A 154 6.61 21.30 -7.32
CA ASP A 154 6.83 19.86 -7.49
C ASP A 154 5.82 19.03 -6.66
N ILE A 155 5.53 19.49 -5.43
CA ILE A 155 4.59 18.82 -4.54
C ILE A 155 3.17 18.93 -5.10
N TYR A 156 2.75 20.13 -5.49
CA TYR A 156 1.39 20.38 -5.98
C TYR A 156 1.11 19.59 -7.26
N LEU A 157 2.07 19.58 -8.19
CA LEU A 157 2.00 18.81 -9.42
C LEU A 157 1.79 17.32 -9.14
N LEU A 158 2.63 16.72 -8.30
CA LEU A 158 2.51 15.30 -7.98
C LEU A 158 1.21 14.97 -7.24
N LEU A 159 0.78 15.81 -6.29
CA LEU A 159 -0.44 15.58 -5.53
C LEU A 159 -1.68 15.68 -6.43
N LYS A 160 -1.78 16.71 -7.28
CA LYS A 160 -2.93 16.90 -8.20
C LYS A 160 -2.99 15.87 -9.31
N SER A 161 -1.85 15.27 -9.68
CA SER A 161 -1.79 14.26 -10.74
C SER A 161 -1.90 12.81 -10.24
N SER A 162 -2.10 12.59 -8.94
CA SER A 162 -2.11 11.24 -8.34
C SER A 162 -3.53 10.76 -8.06
N ILE A 163 -3.90 9.62 -8.66
CA ILE A 163 -5.14 8.90 -8.36
C ILE A 163 -5.13 8.35 -6.93
N PHE A 164 -3.95 8.06 -6.38
CA PHE A 164 -3.83 7.62 -4.98
C PHE A 164 -4.16 8.76 -4.01
N VAL A 165 -3.76 9.98 -4.35
CA VAL A 165 -4.11 11.18 -3.58
C VAL A 165 -5.61 11.48 -3.69
N THR A 166 -6.19 11.40 -4.89
CA THR A 166 -7.64 11.52 -5.08
C THR A 166 -8.40 10.47 -4.26
N HIS A 167 -7.93 9.22 -4.27
CA HIS A 167 -8.51 8.17 -3.45
C HIS A 167 -8.45 8.50 -1.95
N ASP A 168 -7.33 9.01 -1.43
CA ASP A 168 -7.22 9.45 -0.03
C ASP A 168 -8.24 10.56 0.31
N LEU A 169 -8.57 11.45 -0.64
CA LEU A 169 -9.46 12.58 -0.45
C LEU A 169 -10.95 12.24 -0.57
N GLU A 170 -11.29 11.27 -1.41
CA GLU A 170 -12.68 11.01 -1.83
C GLU A 170 -13.19 9.62 -1.42
N HIS A 171 -12.31 8.62 -1.39
CA HIS A 171 -12.68 7.19 -1.34
C HIS A 171 -12.09 6.44 -0.13
N ALA A 172 -11.50 7.15 0.82
CA ALA A 172 -10.77 6.55 1.95
C ALA A 172 -11.59 5.53 2.76
N PHE A 173 -12.92 5.65 2.79
CA PHE A 173 -13.80 4.82 3.61
C PHE A 173 -14.83 4.01 2.83
N ASP A 174 -14.75 3.95 1.50
CA ASP A 174 -15.77 3.30 0.66
C ASP A 174 -15.96 1.82 0.99
N ASP A 175 -14.91 1.14 1.46
CA ASP A 175 -14.94 -0.28 1.84
C ASP A 175 -15.37 -0.54 3.30
N CYS A 176 -15.72 0.50 4.07
CA CYS A 176 -16.04 0.35 5.49
C CYS A 176 -17.45 -0.23 5.71
N ALA A 177 -17.55 -1.21 6.60
CA ALA A 177 -18.79 -1.88 6.98
C ALA A 177 -19.64 -1.05 7.96
N ASN A 178 -20.06 0.15 7.56
CA ASN A 178 -21.24 0.84 8.09
C ASN A 178 -21.58 2.08 7.21
N PRO A 179 -22.42 1.93 6.17
CA PRO A 179 -22.80 3.03 5.28
C PRO A 179 -23.92 3.93 5.83
N GLU A 180 -24.53 3.64 6.99
CA GLU A 180 -25.70 4.37 7.51
C GLU A 180 -25.42 5.83 7.89
N HIS A 181 -24.14 6.19 8.01
CA HIS A 181 -23.68 7.56 7.91
C HIS A 181 -22.58 7.55 6.85
N PRO A 182 -22.81 8.08 5.62
CA PRO A 182 -21.71 8.26 4.69
C PRO A 182 -20.66 9.06 5.46
N PRO A 183 -19.46 8.50 5.69
CA PRO A 183 -18.45 9.20 6.44
C PRO A 183 -18.10 10.41 5.59
N PHE A 184 -18.65 11.58 5.94
CA PHE A 184 -18.25 12.81 5.30
C PHE A 184 -16.73 12.84 5.43
N THR A 185 -16.02 12.74 4.30
CA THR A 185 -14.56 12.89 4.21
C THR A 185 -14.09 14.23 4.80
N ARG A 186 -15.05 15.14 5.07
CA ARG A 186 -14.91 16.41 5.77
C ARG A 186 -14.60 16.32 7.27
N ASP A 187 -14.84 15.18 7.93
CA ASP A 187 -14.50 15.00 9.36
C ASP A 187 -13.09 14.45 9.58
N ILE A 188 -12.28 14.34 8.52
CA ILE A 188 -10.90 13.87 8.60
C ILE A 188 -9.97 15.08 8.66
N GLU A 189 -9.05 15.07 9.63
CA GLU A 189 -7.92 15.98 9.61
C GLU A 189 -6.86 15.46 8.63
N TYR A 190 -6.72 16.14 7.50
CA TYR A 190 -5.69 15.83 6.52
C TYR A 190 -4.37 16.49 6.90
N SER A 191 -3.28 15.77 6.66
CA SER A 191 -1.93 16.25 6.85
C SER A 191 -1.08 15.93 5.63
N LEU A 192 -0.35 16.94 5.14
CA LEU A 192 0.74 16.72 4.21
C LEU A 192 1.97 16.27 5.00
N VAL A 193 2.43 15.07 4.70
CA VAL A 193 3.63 14.47 5.28
C VAL A 193 4.79 14.73 4.35
N LEU A 194 5.82 15.43 4.84
CA LEU A 194 7.07 15.63 4.14
C LEU A 194 8.19 14.86 4.85
N ARG A 195 8.86 13.97 4.10
CA ARG A 195 10.05 13.23 4.55
C ARG A 195 11.26 13.64 3.70
N PRO A 196 12.48 13.74 4.26
CA PRO A 196 13.69 13.95 3.47
C PRO A 196 13.80 12.89 2.38
N TYR A 197 14.11 13.32 1.16
CA TYR A 197 14.42 12.38 0.10
C TYR A 197 15.78 11.74 0.36
N PHE A 198 15.82 10.42 0.25
CA PHE A 198 17.05 9.66 0.15
C PHE A 198 16.81 8.50 -0.80
N LYS A 199 17.88 8.05 -1.45
CA LYS A 199 17.82 6.88 -2.32
C LYS A 199 17.68 5.63 -1.45
N ILE A 200 16.47 5.09 -1.39
CA ILE A 200 16.20 3.81 -0.73
C ILE A 200 16.69 2.66 -1.60
N ASN A 201 17.34 1.66 -1.00
CA ASN A 201 17.58 0.39 -1.68
C ASN A 201 16.33 -0.47 -1.53
N THR A 202 15.46 -0.46 -2.55
CA THR A 202 14.16 -1.17 -2.54
C THR A 202 14.30 -2.68 -2.35
N SER A 203 15.49 -3.24 -2.59
CA SER A 203 15.83 -4.65 -2.30
C SER A 203 15.75 -4.99 -0.81
N PHE A 204 15.72 -4.01 0.10
CA PHE A 204 15.62 -4.24 1.55
C PHE A 204 14.37 -3.61 2.14
N GLU A 205 13.34 -3.44 1.31
CA GLU A 205 12.00 -3.07 1.73
C GLU A 205 11.11 -4.32 1.74
N PHE A 206 10.40 -4.53 2.85
CA PHE A 206 9.57 -5.71 3.07
C PHE A 206 8.20 -5.30 3.59
N ARG A 207 7.17 -6.04 3.17
CA ARG A 207 5.82 -5.97 3.73
C ARG A 207 5.61 -7.12 4.69
N VAL A 208 5.09 -6.79 5.87
CA VAL A 208 4.82 -7.74 6.95
C VAL A 208 3.32 -7.76 7.20
N PHE A 209 2.75 -8.95 7.26
CA PHE A 209 1.33 -9.21 7.49
C PHE A 209 1.14 -9.71 8.91
N VAL A 210 0.31 -9.01 9.68
CA VAL A 210 -0.04 -9.36 11.05
C VAL A 210 -1.52 -9.70 11.10
N ARG A 211 -1.85 -10.86 11.68
CA ARG A 211 -3.22 -11.28 11.95
C ARG A 211 -3.33 -11.80 13.37
N ASP A 212 -4.31 -11.31 14.11
CA ASP A 212 -4.53 -11.65 15.53
C ASP A 212 -3.26 -11.55 16.36
N ARG A 213 -2.52 -10.44 16.20
CA ARG A 213 -1.24 -10.13 16.86
C ARG A 213 -0.08 -11.07 16.52
N ASN A 214 -0.20 -11.91 15.49
CA ASN A 214 0.86 -12.80 15.02
C ASN A 214 1.31 -12.40 13.62
N ILE A 215 2.63 -12.38 13.36
CA ILE A 215 3.14 -12.22 12.00
C ILE A 215 2.81 -13.49 11.22
N VAL A 216 1.98 -13.38 10.19
CA VAL A 216 1.59 -14.52 9.33
C VAL A 216 2.39 -14.60 8.06
N GLY A 217 3.01 -13.51 7.61
CA GLY A 217 3.83 -13.50 6.41
C GLY A 217 4.72 -12.28 6.31
N ILE A 218 5.88 -12.46 5.67
CA ILE A 218 6.84 -11.42 5.30
C ILE A 218 7.15 -11.59 3.83
N CYS A 219 7.10 -10.52 3.03
CA CYS A 219 7.52 -10.57 1.64
C CYS A 219 8.33 -9.36 1.20
N GLN A 220 9.16 -9.58 0.17
CA GLN A 220 9.83 -8.50 -0.54
C GLN A 220 8.81 -7.51 -1.13
N ARG A 221 9.03 -6.20 -0.92
CA ARG A 221 8.10 -5.16 -1.37
C ARG A 221 8.19 -4.87 -2.87
N GLU A 222 9.39 -4.96 -3.43
CA GLU A 222 9.70 -4.75 -4.85
C GLU A 222 9.74 -6.09 -5.57
N LEU A 223 9.04 -6.23 -6.70
CA LEU A 223 8.93 -7.51 -7.43
C LEU A 223 10.15 -7.83 -8.30
N LYS A 224 11.30 -7.22 -8.01
CA LYS A 224 12.56 -7.47 -8.71
C LYS A 224 13.35 -8.57 -8.02
N HIS A 225 13.82 -9.57 -8.78
CA HIS A 225 14.68 -10.61 -8.23
C HIS A 225 15.98 -10.07 -7.61
N VAL A 226 16.28 -10.54 -6.39
CA VAL A 226 17.51 -10.26 -5.65
C VAL A 226 18.01 -11.59 -5.06
N ASP A 227 19.31 -11.85 -5.23
CA ASP A 227 19.94 -13.07 -4.73
C ASP A 227 20.39 -12.87 -3.26
N TYR A 228 19.51 -13.23 -2.32
CA TYR A 228 19.81 -13.19 -0.90
C TYR A 228 20.45 -14.51 -0.44
N SER A 229 21.50 -14.41 0.37
CA SER A 229 21.96 -15.59 1.11
C SER A 229 20.95 -15.99 2.19
N SER A 230 20.85 -17.29 2.49
CA SER A 230 19.97 -17.79 3.56
C SER A 230 20.29 -17.17 4.92
N ALA A 231 21.56 -16.93 5.21
CA ALA A 231 22.01 -16.26 6.43
C ALA A 231 21.49 -14.82 6.53
N LEU A 232 21.48 -14.09 5.40
CA LEU A 232 20.96 -12.72 5.35
C LEU A 232 19.43 -12.69 5.51
N LEU A 233 18.70 -13.60 4.87
CA LEU A 233 17.25 -13.69 5.05
C LEU A 233 16.87 -14.03 6.48
N ASN A 234 17.56 -14.98 7.12
CA ASN A 234 17.33 -15.30 8.53
C ASN A 234 17.62 -14.10 9.43
N LYS A 235 18.69 -13.34 9.16
CA LYS A 235 18.99 -12.11 9.90
C LYS A 235 17.85 -11.10 9.75
N ILE A 236 17.43 -10.81 8.51
CA ILE A 236 16.35 -9.86 8.23
C ILE A 236 15.05 -10.29 8.91
N GLN A 237 14.71 -11.58 8.84
CA GLN A 237 13.52 -12.13 9.49
C GLN A 237 13.54 -11.85 10.99
N ASN A 238 14.62 -12.20 11.67
CA ASN A 238 14.76 -12.01 13.12
C ASN A 238 14.65 -10.52 13.49
N GLU A 239 15.33 -9.64 12.76
CA GLU A 239 15.27 -8.19 13.01
C GLU A 239 13.84 -7.63 12.87
N ILE A 240 13.07 -8.14 11.90
CA ILE A 240 11.67 -7.75 11.68
C ILE A 240 10.77 -8.29 12.80
N GLU A 241 10.95 -9.55 13.19
CA GLU A 241 10.19 -10.20 14.27
C GLU A 241 10.45 -9.50 15.62
N ASP A 242 11.71 -9.23 15.94
CA ASP A 242 12.12 -8.47 17.14
C ASP A 242 11.54 -7.06 17.13
N PHE A 243 11.60 -6.37 15.98
CA PHE A 243 11.00 -5.05 15.82
C PHE A 243 9.50 -5.05 16.09
N TYR A 244 8.78 -6.02 15.54
CA TYR A 244 7.33 -6.14 15.73
C TYR A 244 6.99 -6.39 17.21
N GLU A 245 7.64 -7.37 17.83
CA GLU A 245 7.43 -7.74 19.23
C GLU A 245 7.68 -6.55 20.16
N GLU A 246 8.77 -5.82 19.96
CA GLU A 246 9.13 -4.69 20.82
C GLU A 246 8.31 -3.42 20.57
N LYS A 247 7.96 -3.13 19.31
CA LYS A 247 7.46 -1.80 18.94
C LYS A 247 5.98 -1.78 18.60
N LEU A 248 5.43 -2.82 18.00
CA LEU A 248 4.09 -2.78 17.39
C LEU A 248 3.08 -3.70 18.06
N LYS A 249 3.49 -4.89 18.51
CA LYS A 249 2.58 -5.96 18.97
C LYS A 249 1.56 -5.51 20.00
N ASP A 250 1.98 -4.82 21.06
CA ASP A 250 1.05 -4.37 22.11
C ASP A 250 0.65 -2.89 22.01
N SER A 251 1.23 -2.14 21.06
CA SER A 251 1.09 -0.68 21.00
C SER A 251 0.18 -0.21 19.85
N PHE A 252 0.15 -0.96 18.74
CA PHE A 252 -0.74 -0.66 17.62
C PHE A 252 -2.16 -1.06 18.02
N PRO A 253 -3.20 -0.24 17.79
CA PRO A 253 -4.54 -0.51 18.32
C PRO A 253 -5.19 -1.76 17.73
N ASP A 254 -4.95 -2.06 16.45
CA ASP A 254 -5.64 -3.17 15.78
C ASP A 254 -4.83 -4.46 15.84
N PRO A 255 -5.48 -5.62 16.00
CA PRO A 255 -4.80 -6.91 16.07
C PRO A 255 -4.34 -7.44 14.71
N SER A 256 -4.94 -6.96 13.62
CA SER A 256 -4.64 -7.39 12.26
C SER A 256 -4.39 -6.17 11.38
N PHE A 257 -3.24 -6.13 10.71
CA PHE A 257 -2.79 -5.03 9.87
C PHE A 257 -1.58 -5.47 9.04
N ALA A 258 -1.16 -4.66 8.07
CA ALA A 258 0.12 -4.83 7.40
C ALA A 258 1.03 -3.65 7.69
N PHE A 259 2.35 -3.85 7.73
CA PHE A 259 3.29 -2.75 7.85
C PHE A 259 4.50 -2.97 6.94
N ASP A 260 5.01 -1.86 6.42
CA ASP A 260 6.15 -1.84 5.51
C ASP A 260 7.40 -1.41 6.28
N VAL A 261 8.50 -2.10 6.07
CA VAL A 261 9.78 -1.84 6.74
C VAL A 261 10.93 -1.75 5.76
N TYR A 262 11.94 -0.95 6.12
CA TYR A 262 13.19 -0.84 5.40
C TYR A 262 14.37 -1.15 6.33
N LEU A 263 15.31 -1.96 5.85
CA LEU A 263 16.53 -2.32 6.56
C LEU A 263 17.76 -1.73 5.84
N PRO A 264 18.20 -0.51 6.18
CA PRO A 264 19.43 0.05 5.63
C PRO A 264 20.64 -0.84 5.96
N GLU A 265 21.67 -0.83 5.11
CA GLU A 265 22.95 -1.47 5.43
C GLU A 265 23.49 -0.95 6.79
N PRO A 266 23.96 -1.82 7.70
CA PRO A 266 24.30 -3.24 7.52
C PRO A 266 23.16 -4.24 7.86
N HIS A 267 21.90 -3.81 7.76
CA HIS A 267 20.68 -4.59 8.01
C HIS A 267 20.54 -5.08 9.45
N ASP A 268 20.89 -4.21 10.40
CA ASP A 268 20.82 -4.41 11.85
C ASP A 268 19.79 -3.48 12.52
N LYS A 269 19.04 -2.73 11.70
CA LYS A 269 18.06 -1.77 12.19
C LYS A 269 16.87 -1.70 11.27
N VAL A 270 15.70 -2.00 11.81
CA VAL A 270 14.43 -1.85 11.12
C VAL A 270 13.96 -0.40 11.17
N ARG A 271 13.53 0.12 10.01
CA ARG A 271 12.83 1.40 9.89
C ARG A 271 11.41 1.16 9.42
N LEU A 272 10.43 1.56 10.23
CA LEU A 272 9.02 1.55 9.81
C LEU A 272 8.82 2.56 8.68
N ILE A 273 8.29 2.11 7.56
CA ILE A 273 7.98 2.93 6.38
C ILE A 273 6.52 3.31 6.35
N ASP A 274 5.64 2.34 6.58
CA ASP A 274 4.19 2.55 6.52
C ASP A 274 3.41 1.53 7.33
N ILE A 275 2.14 1.85 7.65
CA ILE A 275 1.17 0.91 8.21
C ILE A 275 -0.09 0.96 7.36
N ASN A 276 -0.55 -0.21 6.91
CA ASN A 276 -1.68 -0.39 6.01
C ASN A 276 -2.77 -1.24 6.68
N PRO A 277 -4.06 -1.02 6.34
CA PRO A 277 -5.15 -1.78 6.92
C PRO A 277 -5.14 -3.24 6.45
N TRP A 278 -5.64 -4.14 7.30
CA TRP A 278 -6.00 -5.51 6.97
C TRP A 278 -7.29 -5.55 6.14
N ALA A 279 -7.16 -5.16 4.88
CA ALA A 279 -8.27 -4.99 3.96
C ALA A 279 -7.82 -5.28 2.52
N GLN A 280 -8.77 -5.62 1.66
CA GLN A 280 -8.51 -6.00 0.27
C GLN A 280 -7.76 -4.94 -0.54
N ARG A 281 -7.92 -3.65 -0.19
CA ARG A 281 -7.20 -2.51 -0.78
C ARG A 281 -5.68 -2.55 -0.58
N THR A 282 -5.20 -3.26 0.44
CA THR A 282 -3.77 -3.40 0.69
C THR A 282 -3.24 -4.49 -0.23
N ASP A 283 -2.24 -4.18 -1.05
CA ASP A 283 -1.65 -5.15 -1.97
C ASP A 283 -0.96 -6.31 -1.21
N PRO A 284 -1.33 -7.57 -1.44
CA PRO A 284 -0.72 -8.72 -0.76
C PRO A 284 0.63 -9.13 -1.37
N LEU A 285 1.03 -8.57 -2.52
CA LEU A 285 2.31 -8.78 -3.19
C LEU A 285 2.58 -10.26 -3.50
N LEU A 286 3.57 -10.87 -2.85
CA LEU A 286 3.94 -12.28 -3.04
C LEU A 286 3.01 -13.26 -2.33
N PHE A 287 1.91 -12.77 -1.77
CA PHE A 287 0.85 -13.56 -1.18
C PHE A 287 -0.49 -13.33 -1.88
N SER A 288 -1.41 -14.26 -1.70
CA SER A 288 -2.83 -14.04 -1.94
C SER A 288 -3.53 -13.63 -0.65
N TRP A 289 -4.60 -12.86 -0.75
CA TRP A 289 -5.40 -12.56 0.45
C TRP A 289 -6.07 -13.80 1.03
N LEU A 290 -6.49 -14.75 0.17
CA LEU A 290 -7.12 -15.98 0.64
C LEU A 290 -6.18 -16.75 1.57
N GLU A 291 -4.93 -16.96 1.17
CA GLU A 291 -4.00 -17.70 2.02
C GLU A 291 -3.69 -16.96 3.33
N LEU A 292 -3.48 -15.64 3.30
CA LEU A 292 -3.23 -14.84 4.51
C LEU A 292 -4.41 -14.91 5.50
N LEU A 293 -5.64 -14.97 4.97
CA LEU A 293 -6.86 -15.08 5.77
C LEU A 293 -7.10 -16.50 6.31
N THR A 294 -6.52 -17.53 5.70
CA THR A 294 -6.75 -18.94 6.08
C THR A 294 -5.55 -19.63 6.72
N ILE A 295 -4.40 -18.96 6.88
CA ILE A 295 -3.26 -19.51 7.65
C ILE A 295 -3.76 -19.98 9.02
N SER A 296 -3.31 -21.13 9.52
CA SER A 296 -3.69 -21.58 10.86
C SER A 296 -2.78 -20.91 11.89
N LEU A 297 -3.37 -20.25 12.89
CA LEU A 297 -2.63 -19.68 14.01
C LEU A 297 -2.62 -20.66 15.20
N PRO A 298 -1.59 -20.60 16.06
CA PRO A 298 -1.65 -21.23 17.37
C PRO A 298 -2.89 -20.78 18.13
N LYS A 299 -3.56 -21.72 18.79
CA LYS A 299 -4.66 -21.37 19.68
C LYS A 299 -4.09 -20.54 20.83
N PRO A 300 -4.66 -19.38 21.17
CA PRO A 300 -4.22 -18.64 22.34
C PRO A 300 -4.37 -19.56 23.56
N LEU A 301 -3.31 -19.71 24.35
CA LEU A 301 -3.29 -20.47 25.60
C LEU A 301 -4.16 -19.74 26.65
N LEU A 302 -5.48 -19.71 26.45
CA LEU A 302 -6.40 -19.36 27.52
C LEU A 302 -6.42 -20.55 28.48
N GLY A 303 -5.71 -20.40 29.60
CA GLY A 303 -5.79 -21.33 30.71
C GLY A 303 -7.19 -21.34 31.31
N HIS A 304 -8.08 -22.16 30.77
CA HIS A 304 -9.24 -22.72 31.45
C HIS A 304 -9.19 -24.23 31.25
N GLY A 305 -9.04 -24.94 32.36
CA GLY A 305 -9.11 -26.39 32.36
C GLY A 305 -10.50 -26.82 31.92
N ASP A 306 -10.58 -27.43 30.75
CA ASP A 306 -11.63 -28.38 30.47
C ASP A 306 -11.01 -29.57 29.76
N ILE A 307 -11.10 -30.72 30.45
CA ILE A 307 -10.67 -32.01 29.95
C ILE A 307 -11.84 -32.52 29.09
N SER A 308 -11.85 -32.20 27.80
CA SER A 308 -12.47 -33.07 26.80
C SER A 308 -12.22 -32.56 25.37
N GLU A 309 -11.77 -33.49 24.53
CA GLU A 309 -11.77 -33.47 23.07
C GLU A 309 -10.67 -32.67 22.36
N SER A 310 -9.56 -33.37 22.11
CA SER A 310 -8.58 -33.03 21.08
C SER A 310 -9.06 -33.53 19.70
N PRO A 311 -9.23 -32.67 18.68
CA PRO A 311 -9.22 -33.13 17.29
C PRO A 311 -7.79 -33.07 16.73
N GLU A 312 -7.38 -34.13 16.04
CA GLU A 312 -6.07 -34.29 15.42
C GLU A 312 -5.83 -33.28 14.28
N LEU A 313 -4.62 -32.71 14.21
CA LEU A 313 -4.15 -31.82 13.14
C LEU A 313 -3.63 -32.63 11.93
N PRO A 314 -3.81 -32.16 10.68
CA PRO A 314 -3.21 -32.81 9.51
C PRO A 314 -1.73 -32.41 9.37
N VAL A 315 -0.86 -33.42 9.43
CA VAL A 315 0.60 -33.29 9.25
C VAL A 315 0.93 -33.01 7.77
N ARG A 316 1.50 -31.84 7.45
CA ARG A 316 2.09 -31.56 6.13
C ARG A 316 3.62 -31.72 6.21
N LEU A 317 4.10 -32.87 5.74
CA LEU A 317 5.54 -33.17 5.65
C LEU A 317 6.23 -32.36 4.55
N HIS A 318 7.23 -31.56 4.92
CA HIS A 318 8.31 -31.18 4.01
C HIS A 318 9.67 -31.51 4.66
N PHE A 319 10.28 -32.58 4.15
CA PHE A 319 11.62 -33.07 4.50
C PHE A 319 12.70 -32.30 3.73
N PHE A 320 13.74 -31.80 4.42
CA PHE A 320 15.11 -31.74 3.90
C PHE A 320 16.12 -32.06 5.01
N PRO A 321 17.23 -32.76 4.72
CA PRO A 321 17.98 -33.50 5.73
C PRO A 321 19.13 -32.67 6.32
N ALA A 322 19.40 -32.86 7.61
CA ALA A 322 20.66 -32.48 8.23
C ALA A 322 21.16 -33.59 9.16
N THR A 323 22.31 -34.16 8.83
CA THR A 323 23.22 -34.94 9.71
C THR A 323 24.65 -34.77 9.15
N PRO A 324 25.76 -34.98 9.90
CA PRO A 324 25.81 -35.76 11.15
C PRO A 324 26.63 -35.20 12.33
N GLU A 325 26.18 -35.63 13.51
CA GLU A 325 26.89 -36.24 14.65
C GLU A 325 28.10 -35.59 15.33
N ARG A 326 27.97 -35.47 16.67
CA ARG A 326 29.03 -35.82 17.63
C ARG A 326 28.40 -36.36 18.91
N GLY A 327 28.71 -37.61 19.25
CA GLY A 327 28.05 -38.37 20.33
C GLY A 327 28.66 -38.26 21.72
N ALA A 328 27.92 -38.79 22.70
CA ALA A 328 28.36 -39.74 23.73
C ALA A 328 27.25 -39.94 24.78
N ASN A 329 26.87 -41.21 24.99
CA ASN A 329 26.31 -41.89 26.18
C ASN A 329 25.82 -41.05 27.37
N ASP A 330 24.57 -41.26 27.85
CA ASP A 330 24.26 -42.25 28.91
C ASP A 330 22.77 -42.28 29.30
N GLU A 331 22.33 -43.51 29.59
CA GLU A 331 21.27 -43.99 30.49
C GLU A 331 19.79 -43.56 30.34
N VAL A 332 18.96 -44.59 30.17
CA VAL A 332 17.51 -44.60 29.98
C VAL A 332 16.79 -44.45 31.34
N SER A 333 15.89 -43.48 31.45
CA SER A 333 14.79 -43.52 32.42
C SER A 333 13.46 -43.36 31.69
N ASP A 334 12.66 -44.43 31.69
CA ASP A 334 11.32 -44.48 31.13
C ASP A 334 10.37 -43.52 31.85
N THR A 335 10.09 -42.39 31.21
CA THR A 335 8.81 -41.69 31.30
C THR A 335 8.50 -41.17 29.89
N GLU A 336 7.74 -41.95 29.12
CA GLU A 336 7.14 -41.50 27.86
C GLU A 336 6.05 -40.47 28.19
N ASP A 337 6.47 -39.24 28.45
CA ASP A 337 5.67 -38.06 28.19
C ASP A 337 6.12 -37.60 26.79
N GLU A 338 5.49 -38.15 25.75
CA GLU A 338 5.57 -37.56 24.40
C GLU A 338 4.82 -36.23 24.44
N GLY A 339 5.43 -35.25 25.12
CA GLY A 339 5.11 -33.86 24.95
C GLY A 339 5.34 -33.56 23.48
N VAL A 340 4.24 -33.41 22.74
CA VAL A 340 4.27 -32.82 21.41
C VAL A 340 4.95 -31.47 21.59
N GLU A 341 6.23 -31.36 21.22
CA GLU A 341 6.88 -30.06 21.09
C GLU A 341 6.09 -29.33 20.00
N GLU A 342 5.11 -28.52 20.41
CA GLU A 342 4.43 -27.59 19.52
C GLU A 342 5.52 -26.69 18.93
N LEU A 343 5.93 -27.00 17.70
CA LEU A 343 6.90 -26.20 16.98
C LEU A 343 6.37 -24.75 16.98
N PRO A 344 7.20 -23.77 17.38
CA PRO A 344 6.78 -22.39 17.41
C PRO A 344 6.31 -22.00 16.01
N PHE A 345 5.12 -21.40 15.93
CA PHE A 345 4.57 -20.92 14.67
C PHE A 345 5.58 -19.98 14.01
N LYS A 346 6.03 -20.36 12.82
CA LYS A 346 7.01 -19.61 12.06
C LYS A 346 6.32 -18.91 10.89
N ALA A 347 6.47 -17.59 10.83
CA ALA A 347 6.00 -16.79 9.72
C ALA A 347 6.67 -17.22 8.40
N GLU A 348 5.88 -17.24 7.32
CA GLU A 348 6.42 -17.50 5.99
C GLU A 348 7.15 -16.26 5.45
N PHE A 349 8.39 -16.41 5.00
CA PHE A 349 9.16 -15.34 4.35
C PHE A 349 9.35 -15.65 2.87
N ARG A 350 8.70 -14.85 2.00
CA ARG A 350 8.81 -14.94 0.53
C ARG A 350 9.69 -13.84 -0.06
N VAL A 351 10.55 -14.22 -0.97
CA VAL A 351 11.31 -13.31 -1.84
C VAL A 351 11.11 -13.73 -3.29
N VAL A 352 11.28 -12.80 -4.21
CA VAL A 352 11.13 -13.06 -5.65
C VAL A 352 12.17 -14.08 -6.08
N LYS A 353 11.76 -15.13 -6.80
CA LYS A 353 12.65 -16.20 -7.28
C LYS A 353 13.21 -15.88 -8.66
N LYS A 354 14.38 -16.44 -8.98
CA LYS A 354 15.08 -16.20 -10.25
C LYS A 354 14.30 -16.69 -11.47
N ASP A 355 13.45 -17.69 -11.30
CA ASP A 355 12.66 -18.26 -12.39
C ASP A 355 11.20 -17.78 -12.36
N ASP A 356 10.90 -16.75 -11.56
CA ASP A 356 9.56 -16.19 -11.47
C ASP A 356 9.26 -15.30 -12.69
N PRO A 357 8.26 -15.64 -13.52
CA PRO A 357 7.93 -14.85 -14.70
C PRO A 357 7.53 -13.40 -14.35
N GLU A 358 6.99 -13.15 -13.16
CA GLU A 358 6.64 -11.79 -12.71
C GLU A 358 7.89 -10.94 -12.43
N ALA A 359 9.02 -11.56 -12.09
CA ALA A 359 10.29 -10.87 -11.85
C ALA A 359 10.90 -10.23 -13.11
N TYR A 360 10.45 -10.65 -14.29
CA TYR A 360 10.92 -10.19 -15.59
C TYR A 360 9.83 -9.49 -16.42
N ASN A 361 8.66 -9.25 -15.83
CA ASN A 361 7.59 -8.48 -16.47
C ASN A 361 7.91 -6.97 -16.35
N PHE A 362 8.78 -6.49 -17.23
CA PHE A 362 9.19 -5.07 -17.34
C PHE A 362 8.08 -4.11 -17.82
N GLY A 363 6.84 -4.57 -18.03
CA GLY A 363 5.79 -3.84 -18.77
C GLY A 363 4.54 -3.41 -17.99
N THR A 364 4.27 -3.96 -16.81
CA THR A 364 3.09 -3.59 -16.02
C THR A 364 3.47 -2.55 -14.97
N ALA A 365 2.86 -1.37 -15.02
CA ALA A 365 3.03 -0.37 -13.98
C ALA A 365 2.73 -1.01 -12.60
N PRO A 366 3.64 -0.93 -11.61
CA PRO A 366 3.54 -1.62 -10.32
C PRO A 366 2.44 -1.07 -9.39
N TYR A 367 1.58 -0.22 -9.93
CA TYR A 367 0.53 0.53 -9.25
C TYR A 367 -0.76 0.44 -10.06
N SER A 368 -1.30 -0.77 -10.20
CA SER A 368 -2.66 -0.93 -10.73
C SER A 368 -3.61 -1.02 -9.54
N ALA A 369 -4.08 0.14 -9.07
CA ALA A 369 -5.20 0.14 -8.13
C ALA A 369 -6.48 -0.33 -8.83
N HIS A 370 -6.67 -0.09 -10.12
CA HIS A 370 -7.82 -0.59 -10.87
C HIS A 370 -7.31 -1.15 -12.19
N LYS A 371 -7.58 -2.43 -12.47
CA LYS A 371 -7.42 -2.96 -13.82
C LYS A 371 -8.28 -2.08 -14.73
N LEU A 372 -7.65 -1.51 -15.76
CA LEU A 372 -8.33 -0.70 -16.77
C LEU A 372 -9.59 -1.43 -17.25
N PRO A 373 -10.67 -0.71 -17.60
CA PRO A 373 -11.87 -1.32 -18.16
C PRO A 373 -11.48 -2.27 -19.29
N LYS A 374 -12.14 -3.43 -19.37
CA LYS A 374 -11.80 -4.51 -20.30
C LYS A 374 -11.61 -4.02 -21.75
N GLU A 375 -12.44 -3.07 -22.18
CA GLU A 375 -12.37 -2.44 -23.50
C GLU A 375 -11.06 -1.67 -23.76
N VAL A 376 -10.49 -1.04 -22.72
CA VAL A 376 -9.21 -0.33 -22.79
C VAL A 376 -8.04 -1.29 -22.82
N VAL A 377 -8.17 -2.45 -22.17
CA VAL A 377 -7.19 -3.54 -22.22
C VAL A 377 -7.21 -4.20 -23.60
N GLU A 378 -8.40 -4.50 -24.15
CA GLU A 378 -8.57 -5.11 -25.47
C GLU A 378 -8.11 -4.17 -26.60
N ALA A 379 -8.41 -2.86 -26.52
CA ALA A 379 -7.86 -1.89 -27.47
C ALA A 379 -6.33 -1.74 -27.39
N GLY A 380 -5.76 -1.96 -26.20
CA GLY A 380 -4.32 -2.11 -25.99
C GLY A 380 -3.71 -3.26 -26.79
N GLU A 381 -4.43 -4.38 -26.90
CA GLU A 381 -4.02 -5.57 -27.63
C GLU A 381 -4.27 -5.45 -29.15
N GLU A 382 -5.32 -4.73 -29.57
CA GLU A 382 -5.73 -4.59 -30.98
C GLU A 382 -5.02 -3.45 -31.74
N GLY A 383 -4.33 -2.55 -31.03
CA GLY A 383 -3.49 -1.51 -31.63
C GLY A 383 -4.21 -0.21 -32.01
N GLY A 384 -3.52 0.67 -32.74
CA GLY A 384 -3.83 2.10 -32.82
C GLY A 384 -5.19 2.51 -33.42
N GLU A 385 -5.87 1.63 -34.16
CA GLU A 385 -7.21 1.92 -34.68
C GLU A 385 -8.30 1.78 -33.60
N ALA A 386 -8.20 0.78 -32.72
CA ALA A 386 -9.14 0.58 -31.61
C ALA A 386 -9.06 1.72 -30.58
N TRP A 387 -7.85 2.22 -30.31
CA TRP A 387 -7.64 3.42 -29.48
C TRP A 387 -8.27 4.68 -30.03
N ARG A 388 -8.34 4.80 -31.36
CA ARG A 388 -8.93 5.96 -32.02
C ARG A 388 -10.45 6.00 -31.83
N VAL A 389 -11.09 4.84 -31.89
CA VAL A 389 -12.54 4.68 -31.65
C VAL A 389 -12.88 5.00 -30.19
N ILE A 390 -12.06 4.55 -29.24
CA ILE A 390 -12.24 4.90 -27.82
C ILE A 390 -12.05 6.40 -27.62
N MET A 391 -10.96 7.00 -28.10
CA MET A 391 -10.73 8.46 -27.98
C MET A 391 -11.86 9.30 -28.58
N GLU A 392 -12.40 8.90 -29.74
CA GLU A 392 -13.50 9.61 -30.40
C GLU A 392 -14.82 9.49 -29.61
N ARG A 393 -15.06 8.35 -28.95
CA ARG A 393 -16.22 8.16 -28.05
C ARG A 393 -16.11 8.98 -26.77
N TRP A 394 -14.92 9.03 -26.18
CA TRP A 394 -14.65 9.86 -25.00
C TRP A 394 -14.75 11.36 -25.32
N GLU A 395 -14.34 11.76 -26.53
CA GLU A 395 -14.48 13.13 -27.01
C GLU A 395 -15.95 13.52 -27.22
N LYS A 396 -16.80 12.60 -27.71
CA LYS A 396 -18.26 12.80 -27.82
C LYS A 396 -18.96 12.90 -26.47
N LEU A 397 -18.60 12.02 -25.53
CA LEU A 397 -19.10 12.06 -24.14
C LEU A 397 -18.72 13.37 -23.44
N GLY A 398 -17.48 13.86 -23.63
CA GLY A 398 -17.03 15.14 -23.10
C GLY A 398 -17.72 16.36 -23.71
N ARG A 399 -18.31 16.22 -24.90
CA ARG A 399 -19.13 17.25 -25.58
C ARG A 399 -20.62 17.16 -25.24
N GLY A 400 -21.04 16.17 -24.45
CA GLY A 400 -22.43 16.01 -24.01
C GLY A 400 -23.38 15.49 -25.08
N GLU A 401 -22.87 14.88 -26.15
CA GLU A 401 -23.69 14.17 -27.14
C GLU A 401 -23.96 12.75 -26.61
N ALA A 402 -25.22 12.49 -26.22
CA ALA A 402 -25.65 11.15 -25.84
C ALA A 402 -25.79 10.26 -27.08
N ASP A 403 -25.28 9.02 -27.01
CA ASP A 403 -25.54 7.98 -28.01
C ASP A 403 -27.05 7.68 -28.01
N ASP A 404 -27.75 8.08 -29.07
CA ASP A 404 -29.15 7.71 -29.33
C ASP A 404 -29.15 6.35 -30.06
N ASP A 405 -28.81 5.28 -29.33
CA ASP A 405 -29.03 3.91 -29.80
C ASP A 405 -30.51 3.56 -29.60
N SER A 406 -31.36 4.14 -30.45
CA SER A 406 -32.69 3.61 -30.69
C SER A 406 -32.56 2.36 -31.55
N ASP A 407 -32.73 1.23 -30.89
CA ASP A 407 -32.99 -0.10 -31.41
C ASP A 407 -34.04 -0.04 -32.56
N ASP A 408 -33.60 -0.09 -33.82
CA ASP A 408 -34.50 -0.37 -34.96
C ASP A 408 -34.35 -1.84 -35.36
N SER A 409 -35.19 -2.64 -34.74
CA SER A 409 -35.52 -3.99 -35.16
C SER A 409 -36.73 -3.95 -36.10
N THR A 410 -36.50 -3.70 -37.40
CA THR A 410 -37.34 -4.08 -38.54
C THR A 410 -36.49 -3.90 -39.82
N GLU A 411 -36.30 -4.81 -40.78
CA GLU A 411 -36.98 -5.99 -41.31
C GLU A 411 -35.95 -7.03 -41.81
#